data_AF-A0A0E3PTW0-F1
#
_entry.id   AF-A0A0E3PTW0-F1
#
_cell.length_a   1.000
_cell.length_b   1.000
_cell.length_c   1.000
_cell.angle_alpha   90.00
_cell.angle_beta   90.00
_cell.angle_gamma   90.00
#
_symmetry.space_group_name_H-M   'P 1'
#
loop_
_entity.id
_entity.type
_entity.pdbx_description
1 polymer ?
#
loop_
_entity_poly.entity_id
_entity_poly.type
_entity_poly.pdbx_seq_one_letter_code
_entity_poly.pdbx_strand_id
1 'polypeptide(L)'
;MQDITFIDGGSLPTPEGLTREWVKTAAENRDEDEKLFSLVRETFQKKINVGVHVPTYPQFRDMIGQFLDIIKDEKNCYEPYVVKEEYAKILELEIIDEVAKQYREETGETLEVRVCIAGPTDLYLQAFGATPFADAYHIMALDIENFIRQAFKAAKNFKIRVIALDEPSLGMNDRIQFSDSDIISALTLASTYARKQGADVEIHLHSPLKYKLVCETPVNVIGFEYAATPSYIDLLDKKVLENSNTYIRLGVSRTDISSLIGMINDTYGVNAWKEKEYMQKIVTDLETPELVKKRLGNAFSILGDRIKYASPDCGLAFWPDQDIAFRLLENTAKGINAFNAEMKNQK
;
A
#
# COMPACT_ATOMS: atom_id res chain seq x y z
N MET A 1 8.19 -19.35 -15.24
CA MET A 1 7.71 -18.84 -13.95
C MET A 1 8.32 -17.48 -13.74
N GLN A 2 7.47 -16.47 -13.62
CA GLN A 2 7.80 -15.09 -13.34
C GLN A 2 8.24 -14.95 -11.88
N ASP A 3 9.19 -14.05 -11.61
CA ASP A 3 9.61 -13.73 -10.24
C ASP A 3 8.50 -13.00 -9.51
N ILE A 4 8.35 -13.25 -8.21
CA ILE A 4 7.44 -12.50 -7.36
C ILE A 4 8.06 -11.15 -7.07
N THR A 5 7.36 -10.08 -7.43
CA THR A 5 7.83 -8.70 -7.23
C THR A 5 7.49 -8.22 -5.82
N PHE A 6 8.41 -7.51 -5.19
CA PHE A 6 8.23 -6.96 -3.85
C PHE A 6 7.69 -5.53 -3.98
N ILE A 7 6.45 -5.33 -3.53
CA ILE A 7 5.81 -4.02 -3.40
C ILE A 7 5.53 -3.80 -1.92
N ASP A 8 5.84 -2.64 -1.37
CA ASP A 8 5.66 -2.39 0.05
C ASP A 8 4.27 -1.82 0.39
N GLY A 9 3.95 -1.73 1.68
CA GLY A 9 2.63 -1.30 2.18
C GLY A 9 2.41 0.23 2.19
N GLY A 10 3.32 1.02 1.62
CA GLY A 10 3.19 2.49 1.60
C GLY A 10 3.78 3.17 2.84
N SER A 11 3.02 3.25 3.92
CA SER A 11 3.36 4.14 5.04
C SER A 11 4.56 3.68 5.89
N LEU A 12 5.30 4.65 6.41
CA LEU A 12 6.41 4.48 7.37
C LEU A 12 6.21 5.40 8.58
N PRO A 13 6.77 5.06 9.76
CA PRO A 13 6.74 5.97 10.89
C PRO A 13 7.59 7.21 10.59
N THR A 14 7.21 8.36 11.13
CA THR A 14 8.04 9.58 11.02
C THR A 14 9.38 9.36 11.77
N PRO A 15 10.48 10.00 11.33
CA PRO A 15 11.74 9.93 12.06
C PRO A 15 11.61 10.51 13.46
N GLU A 16 12.54 10.14 14.33
CA GLU A 16 12.62 10.71 15.68
C GLU A 16 12.71 12.24 15.62
N GLY A 17 11.89 12.90 16.46
CA GLY A 17 11.80 14.36 16.52
C GLY A 17 10.84 15.00 15.51
N LEU A 18 10.27 14.24 14.56
CA LEU A 18 9.25 14.72 13.64
C LEU A 18 7.90 14.05 13.89
N THR A 19 6.81 14.79 13.69
CA THR A 19 5.44 14.33 13.90
C THR A 19 4.65 14.34 12.60
N ARG A 20 3.59 13.52 12.51
CA ARG A 20 2.66 13.55 11.37
C ARG A 20 1.97 14.91 11.23
N GLU A 21 1.74 15.60 12.36
CA GLU A 21 1.19 16.95 12.36
C GLU A 21 2.14 17.95 11.68
N TRP A 22 3.43 17.90 12.01
CA TRP A 22 4.43 18.73 11.34
C TRP A 22 4.45 18.47 9.83
N VAL A 23 4.41 17.20 9.40
CA VAL A 23 4.35 16.84 7.98
C VAL A 23 3.10 17.43 7.32
N LYS A 24 1.94 17.34 7.99
CA LYS A 24 0.68 17.90 7.50
C LYS A 24 0.80 19.41 7.32
N THR A 25 1.21 20.14 8.36
CA THR A 25 1.37 21.59 8.31
C THR A 25 2.36 22.01 7.23
N ALA A 26 3.53 21.38 7.15
CA ALA A 26 4.56 21.68 6.15
C ALA A 26 4.05 21.47 4.71
N ALA A 27 3.26 20.41 4.48
CA ALA A 27 2.68 20.14 3.17
C ALA A 27 1.58 21.15 2.78
N GLU A 28 0.83 21.66 3.75
CA GLU A 28 -0.27 22.62 3.52
C GLU A 28 0.24 24.05 3.31
N ASN A 29 1.14 24.53 4.16
CA ASN A 29 1.61 25.92 4.11
C ASN A 29 2.78 26.14 3.14
N ARG A 30 3.50 25.07 2.77
CA ARG A 30 4.69 25.11 1.90
C ARG A 30 5.88 25.89 2.48
N ASP A 31 5.89 26.16 3.79
CA ASP A 31 6.92 26.97 4.45
C ASP A 31 8.21 26.18 4.75
N GLU A 32 8.12 24.85 4.81
CA GLU A 32 9.24 23.94 5.11
C GLU A 32 9.49 22.91 3.99
N ASP A 33 9.18 23.27 2.73
CA ASP A 33 9.27 22.39 1.55
C ASP A 33 10.62 21.67 1.46
N GLU A 34 11.74 22.38 1.60
CA GLU A 34 13.07 21.74 1.51
C GLU A 34 13.27 20.63 2.54
N LYS A 35 12.82 20.85 3.78
CA LYS A 35 12.97 19.88 4.87
C LYS A 35 12.02 18.69 4.68
N LEU A 36 10.78 18.95 4.28
CA LEU A 36 9.81 17.90 3.95
C LEU A 36 10.30 17.06 2.75
N PHE A 37 10.82 17.72 1.71
CA PHE A 37 11.23 17.07 0.48
C PHE A 37 12.49 16.24 0.72
N SER A 38 13.48 16.76 1.46
CA SER A 38 14.66 15.98 1.84
C SER A 38 14.26 14.72 2.60
N LEU A 39 13.38 14.86 3.59
CA LEU A 39 12.86 13.73 4.36
C LEU A 39 12.22 12.66 3.47
N VAL A 40 11.33 13.07 2.55
CA VAL A 40 10.64 12.14 1.64
C VAL A 40 11.63 11.48 0.68
N ARG A 41 12.56 12.23 0.08
CA ARG A 41 13.59 11.70 -0.84
C ARG A 41 14.49 10.68 -0.14
N GLU A 42 15.04 11.03 1.01
CA GLU A 42 15.95 10.15 1.77
C GLU A 42 15.25 8.86 2.20
N THR A 43 14.02 8.96 2.69
CA THR A 43 13.24 7.79 3.11
C THR A 43 12.89 6.90 1.93
N PHE A 44 12.47 7.49 0.81
CA PHE A 44 12.16 6.74 -0.41
C PHE A 44 13.40 6.05 -0.99
N GLN A 45 14.55 6.73 -1.03
CA GLN A 45 15.82 6.13 -1.42
C GLN A 45 16.20 4.96 -0.49
N LYS A 46 16.00 5.10 0.82
CA LYS A 46 16.26 4.00 1.77
C LYS A 46 15.38 2.78 1.49
N LYS A 47 14.13 2.94 1.03
CA LYS A 47 13.27 1.81 0.59
C LYS A 47 13.88 1.06 -0.59
N ILE A 48 14.40 1.78 -1.59
CA ILE A 48 15.10 1.18 -2.73
C ILE A 48 16.33 0.40 -2.23
N ASN A 49 17.13 1.02 -1.36
CA ASN A 49 18.39 0.45 -0.85
C ASN A 49 18.18 -0.84 -0.04
N VAL A 50 17.06 -0.98 0.68
CA VAL A 50 16.75 -2.21 1.43
C VAL A 50 16.12 -3.31 0.56
N GLY A 51 15.98 -3.08 -0.74
CA GLY A 51 15.58 -4.10 -1.72
C GLY A 51 14.09 -4.14 -2.05
N VAL A 52 13.33 -3.06 -1.81
CA VAL A 52 11.96 -2.95 -2.33
C VAL A 52 12.02 -2.80 -3.85
N HIS A 53 11.41 -3.74 -4.59
CA HIS A 53 11.48 -3.76 -6.06
C HIS A 53 10.66 -2.65 -6.72
N VAL A 54 9.46 -2.39 -6.20
CA VAL A 54 8.56 -1.33 -6.66
C VAL A 54 8.10 -0.55 -5.43
N PRO A 55 8.88 0.44 -4.97
CA PRO A 55 8.58 1.18 -3.75
C PRO A 55 7.39 2.12 -3.92
N THR A 56 6.67 2.34 -2.82
CA THR A 56 5.76 3.47 -2.65
C THR A 56 6.45 4.60 -1.91
N TYR A 57 6.04 5.85 -2.16
CA TYR A 57 6.43 7.00 -1.34
C TYR A 57 6.08 6.75 0.16
N PRO A 58 6.79 7.36 1.12
CA PRO A 58 6.72 6.95 2.53
C PRO A 58 5.40 7.25 3.25
N GLN A 59 4.48 7.99 2.62
CA GLN A 59 3.14 8.30 3.15
C GLN A 59 3.11 8.72 4.63
N PHE A 60 3.93 9.73 4.98
CA PHE A 60 3.93 10.27 6.34
C PHE A 60 2.61 10.98 6.70
N ARG A 61 1.91 11.51 5.68
CA ARG A 61 0.57 12.11 5.82
C ARG A 61 -0.48 11.05 6.13
N ASP A 62 -1.66 11.48 6.59
CA ASP A 62 -2.77 10.56 6.83
C ASP A 62 -3.23 9.88 5.53
N MET A 63 -3.55 8.58 5.59
CA MET A 63 -3.90 7.77 4.41
C MET A 63 -5.13 8.33 3.69
N ILE A 64 -6.12 8.83 4.43
CA ILE A 64 -7.37 9.36 3.88
C ILE A 64 -7.29 10.89 3.77
N GLY A 65 -6.81 11.57 4.82
CA GLY A 65 -6.76 13.02 4.91
C GLY A 65 -5.97 13.67 3.77
N GLN A 66 -4.88 13.05 3.30
CA GLN A 66 -4.09 13.60 2.19
C GLN A 66 -4.87 13.76 0.87
N PHE A 67 -6.00 13.05 0.71
CA PHE A 67 -6.92 13.16 -0.42
C PHE A 67 -8.18 13.92 -0.02
N LEU A 68 -8.80 13.54 1.10
CA LEU A 68 -10.07 14.08 1.52
C LEU A 68 -10.00 15.56 1.91
N ASP A 69 -8.87 16.03 2.44
CA ASP A 69 -8.68 17.45 2.76
C ASP A 69 -8.68 18.29 1.47
N ILE A 70 -8.17 17.75 0.36
CA ILE A 70 -8.21 18.40 -0.97
C ILE A 70 -9.64 18.42 -1.51
N ILE A 71 -10.36 17.30 -1.40
CA ILE A 71 -11.75 17.14 -1.86
C ILE A 71 -12.72 18.03 -1.05
N LYS A 72 -12.44 18.27 0.23
CA LYS A 72 -13.28 19.12 1.10
C LYS A 72 -13.05 20.62 0.93
N ASP A 73 -11.92 21.04 0.36
CA ASP A 73 -11.67 22.45 0.10
C ASP A 73 -12.48 22.92 -1.13
N GLU A 74 -13.48 23.76 -0.88
CA GLU A 74 -14.36 24.33 -1.91
C GLU A 74 -13.60 25.02 -3.04
N LYS A 75 -12.40 25.57 -2.76
CA LYS A 75 -11.59 26.23 -3.79
C LYS A 75 -11.11 25.24 -4.86
N ASN A 76 -10.87 24.00 -4.45
CA ASN A 76 -10.38 22.93 -5.30
C ASN A 76 -11.50 22.25 -6.10
N CYS A 77 -12.78 22.61 -5.87
CA CYS A 77 -13.92 21.86 -6.38
C CYS A 77 -14.80 22.69 -7.34
N TYR A 78 -15.52 22.00 -8.25
CA TYR A 78 -16.59 22.61 -9.07
C TYR A 78 -17.92 22.68 -8.31
N GLU A 79 -18.20 21.63 -7.54
CA GLU A 79 -19.36 21.44 -6.67
C GLU A 79 -18.86 20.80 -5.36
N PRO A 80 -19.65 20.78 -4.27
CA PRO A 80 -19.21 20.11 -3.04
C PRO A 80 -18.71 18.69 -3.32
N TYR A 81 -17.47 18.40 -2.90
CA TYR A 81 -16.80 17.11 -3.09
C TYR A 81 -16.52 16.71 -4.55
N VAL A 82 -16.64 17.60 -5.54
CA VAL A 82 -16.27 17.29 -6.94
C VAL A 82 -14.98 18.02 -7.28
N VAL A 83 -13.84 17.34 -7.11
CA VAL A 83 -12.52 17.96 -7.25
C VAL A 83 -12.21 18.30 -8.71
N LYS A 84 -11.63 19.48 -8.95
CA LYS A 84 -11.09 19.81 -10.28
C LYS A 84 -9.79 19.05 -10.48
N GLU A 85 -9.60 18.47 -11.67
CA GLU A 85 -8.48 17.58 -11.97
C GLU A 85 -7.12 18.23 -11.66
N GLU A 86 -6.95 19.53 -11.91
CA GLU A 86 -5.68 20.24 -11.67
C GLU A 86 -5.25 20.28 -10.19
N TYR A 87 -6.18 20.13 -9.25
CA TYR A 87 -5.91 20.16 -7.81
C TYR A 87 -5.76 18.77 -7.19
N ALA A 88 -6.14 17.70 -7.90
CA ALA A 88 -6.06 16.32 -7.41
C ALA A 88 -4.61 15.79 -7.41
N LYS A 89 -3.70 16.45 -6.69
CA LYS A 89 -2.26 16.17 -6.71
C LYS A 89 -1.81 15.40 -5.48
N ILE A 90 -0.88 14.46 -5.71
CA ILE A 90 -0.17 13.75 -4.65
C ILE A 90 1.23 14.38 -4.54
N LEU A 91 1.44 15.18 -3.50
CA LEU A 91 2.66 15.97 -3.31
C LEU A 91 3.93 15.11 -3.39
N GLU A 92 3.92 13.94 -2.75
CA GLU A 92 5.09 13.06 -2.70
C GLU A 92 5.53 12.56 -4.08
N LEU A 93 4.63 12.50 -5.07
CA LEU A 93 5.00 12.09 -6.43
C LEU A 93 5.88 13.12 -7.12
N GLU A 94 5.69 14.41 -6.83
CA GLU A 94 6.58 15.48 -7.32
C GLU A 94 7.97 15.33 -6.71
N ILE A 95 8.05 14.92 -5.44
CA ILE A 95 9.29 14.80 -4.68
C ILE A 95 10.11 13.57 -5.14
N ILE A 96 9.47 12.40 -5.30
CA ILE A 96 10.18 11.18 -5.69
C ILE A 96 10.61 11.18 -7.17
N ASP A 97 10.07 12.08 -8.00
CA ASP A 97 10.49 12.23 -9.40
C ASP A 97 11.97 12.62 -9.51
N GLU A 98 12.48 13.41 -8.55
CA GLU A 98 13.91 13.74 -8.46
C GLU A 98 14.77 12.51 -8.12
N VAL A 99 14.30 11.67 -7.19
CA VAL A 99 14.99 10.42 -6.84
C VAL A 99 15.00 9.46 -8.02
N ALA A 100 13.88 9.34 -8.74
CA ALA A 100 13.77 8.52 -9.94
C ALA A 100 14.71 9.00 -11.07
N LYS A 101 14.86 10.32 -11.21
CA LYS A 101 15.81 10.90 -12.16
C LYS A 101 17.25 10.50 -11.82
N GLN A 102 17.66 10.66 -10.55
CA GLN A 102 18.99 10.24 -10.08
C GLN A 102 19.20 8.74 -10.27
N TYR A 103 18.22 7.92 -9.88
CA TYR A 103 18.25 6.47 -10.09
C TYR A 103 18.51 6.11 -11.56
N ARG A 104 17.84 6.79 -12.50
CA ARG A 104 18.04 6.56 -13.94
C ARG A 104 19.43 7.00 -14.42
N GLU A 105 19.96 8.10 -13.89
CA GLU A 105 21.30 8.58 -14.20
C GLU A 105 22.39 7.60 -13.70
N GLU A 106 22.18 6.98 -12.53
CA GLU A 106 23.12 6.06 -11.90
C GLU A 106 23.05 4.63 -12.47
N THR A 107 21.84 4.13 -12.73
CA THR A 107 21.62 2.71 -13.11
C THR A 107 21.35 2.51 -14.60
N GLY A 108 20.92 3.56 -15.31
CA GLY A 108 20.40 3.46 -16.68
C GLY A 108 18.98 2.87 -16.78
N GLU A 109 18.39 2.45 -15.66
CA GLU A 109 17.05 1.84 -15.61
C GLU A 109 15.97 2.87 -15.23
N THR A 110 14.72 2.62 -15.64
CA THR A 110 13.59 3.44 -15.21
C THR A 110 13.00 2.85 -13.95
N LEU A 111 12.97 3.64 -12.87
CA LEU A 111 12.38 3.21 -11.60
C LEU A 111 10.90 2.89 -11.78
N GLU A 112 10.47 1.72 -11.29
CA GLU A 112 9.06 1.36 -11.19
C GLU A 112 8.52 1.74 -9.81
N VAL A 113 7.34 2.36 -9.74
CA VAL A 113 6.75 2.89 -8.50
C VAL A 113 5.33 2.38 -8.30
N ARG A 114 4.96 2.11 -7.05
CA ARG A 114 3.59 1.83 -6.60
C ARG A 114 3.01 3.09 -5.98
N VAL A 115 1.84 3.53 -6.46
CA VAL A 115 1.13 4.70 -5.92
C VAL A 115 -0.09 4.20 -5.16
N CYS A 116 -0.22 4.51 -3.86
CA CYS A 116 -1.49 4.25 -3.18
C CYS A 116 -2.40 5.47 -3.18
N ILE A 117 -3.70 5.19 -3.20
CA ILE A 117 -4.78 6.15 -3.07
C ILE A 117 -5.81 5.48 -2.16
N ALA A 118 -6.39 6.22 -1.21
CA ALA A 118 -7.52 5.70 -0.45
C ALA A 118 -8.67 5.38 -1.42
N GLY A 119 -9.26 4.19 -1.34
CA GLY A 119 -10.32 3.81 -2.26
C GLY A 119 -11.66 4.48 -1.94
N PRO A 120 -12.66 4.29 -2.82
CA PRO A 120 -13.93 5.00 -2.71
C PRO A 120 -14.67 4.71 -1.39
N THR A 121 -14.54 3.51 -0.83
CA THR A 121 -15.24 3.10 0.39
C THR A 121 -14.69 3.82 1.61
N ASP A 122 -13.38 3.80 1.80
CA ASP A 122 -12.73 4.43 2.94
C ASP A 122 -12.78 5.97 2.86
N LEU A 123 -12.66 6.56 1.66
CA LEU A 123 -12.92 7.99 1.47
C LEU A 123 -14.36 8.36 1.85
N TYR A 124 -15.34 7.57 1.38
CA TYR A 124 -16.75 7.81 1.64
C TYR A 124 -17.09 7.71 3.13
N LEU A 125 -16.67 6.63 3.79
CA LEU A 125 -16.97 6.39 5.20
C LEU A 125 -16.41 7.52 6.07
N GLN A 126 -15.22 8.04 5.76
CA GLN A 126 -14.63 9.17 6.47
C GLN A 126 -15.38 10.49 6.23
N ALA A 127 -15.99 10.67 5.06
CA ALA A 127 -16.72 11.88 4.70
C ALA A 127 -18.16 11.90 5.21
N PHE A 128 -18.89 10.78 5.06
CA PHE A 128 -20.35 10.73 5.23
C PHE A 128 -20.81 9.72 6.30
N GLY A 129 -19.90 8.95 6.89
CA GLY A 129 -20.24 7.88 7.83
C GLY A 129 -20.89 6.69 7.14
N ALA A 130 -21.72 5.93 7.87
CA ALA A 130 -22.28 4.66 7.40
C ALA A 130 -23.61 4.78 6.62
N THR A 131 -24.20 5.97 6.54
CA THR A 131 -25.43 6.18 5.76
C THR A 131 -25.10 6.00 4.27
N PRO A 132 -25.86 5.24 3.48
CA PRO A 132 -25.50 4.96 2.08
C PRO A 132 -26.07 6.01 1.10
N PHE A 133 -25.24 6.97 0.68
CA PHE A 133 -25.51 7.93 -0.39
C PHE A 133 -24.74 7.49 -1.64
N ALA A 134 -25.42 6.74 -2.52
CA ALA A 134 -24.78 6.12 -3.68
C ALA A 134 -24.16 7.14 -4.64
N ASP A 135 -24.80 8.32 -4.80
CA ASP A 135 -24.27 9.43 -5.58
C ASP A 135 -22.93 9.96 -5.03
N ALA A 136 -22.87 10.23 -3.72
CA ALA A 136 -21.64 10.68 -3.08
C ALA A 136 -20.53 9.60 -3.11
N TYR A 137 -20.88 8.32 -3.02
CA TYR A 137 -19.94 7.22 -3.19
C TYR A 137 -19.33 7.18 -4.60
N HIS A 138 -20.15 7.38 -5.64
CA HIS A 138 -19.67 7.48 -7.01
C HIS A 138 -18.82 8.74 -7.25
N ILE A 139 -19.14 9.86 -6.58
CA ILE A 139 -18.29 11.06 -6.61
C ILE A 139 -16.89 10.77 -6.05
N MET A 140 -16.77 10.02 -4.94
CA MET A 140 -15.44 9.62 -4.43
C MET A 140 -14.65 8.83 -5.48
N ALA A 141 -15.30 7.94 -6.24
CA ALA A 141 -14.65 7.20 -7.32
C ALA A 141 -14.22 8.09 -8.51
N LEU A 142 -15.01 9.13 -8.84
CA LEU A 142 -14.63 10.14 -9.85
C LEU A 142 -13.40 10.94 -9.43
N ASP A 143 -13.35 11.36 -8.16
CA ASP A 143 -12.22 12.11 -7.63
C ASP A 143 -10.94 11.27 -7.61
N ILE A 144 -11.03 9.98 -7.27
CA ILE A 144 -9.90 9.04 -7.34
C ILE A 144 -9.34 8.98 -8.76
N GLU A 145 -10.19 8.93 -9.79
CA GLU A 145 -9.74 8.97 -11.19
C GLU A 145 -8.95 10.26 -11.51
N ASN A 146 -9.32 11.40 -10.93
CA ASN A 146 -8.57 12.64 -11.08
C ASN A 146 -7.18 12.54 -10.41
N PHE A 147 -7.09 11.98 -9.20
CA PHE A 147 -5.80 11.74 -8.55
C PHE A 147 -4.91 10.80 -9.35
N ILE A 148 -5.46 9.72 -9.92
CA ILE A 148 -4.73 8.79 -10.78
C ILE A 148 -4.20 9.53 -12.02
N ARG A 149 -5.02 10.33 -12.70
CA ARG A 149 -4.59 11.11 -13.87
C ARG A 149 -3.42 12.03 -13.56
N GLN A 150 -3.52 12.75 -12.45
CA GLN A 150 -2.45 13.65 -12.00
C GLN A 150 -1.20 12.88 -11.59
N ALA A 151 -1.33 11.70 -10.98
CA ALA A 151 -0.20 10.84 -10.66
C ALA A 151 0.60 10.46 -11.92
N PHE A 152 -0.08 10.05 -12.99
CA PHE A 152 0.59 9.77 -14.28
C PHE A 152 1.22 11.01 -14.93
N LYS A 153 0.64 12.21 -14.75
CA LYS A 153 1.28 13.45 -15.21
C LYS A 153 2.51 13.83 -14.39
N ALA A 154 2.52 13.50 -13.09
CA ALA A 154 3.65 13.74 -12.21
C ALA A 154 4.82 12.77 -12.47
N ALA A 155 4.53 11.55 -12.94
CA ALA A 155 5.50 10.52 -13.26
C ALA A 155 6.31 10.83 -14.54
N LYS A 156 7.34 11.68 -14.43
CA LYS A 156 8.18 12.09 -15.57
C LYS A 156 9.41 11.20 -15.72
N ASN A 157 10.01 10.81 -14.59
CA ASN A 157 11.27 10.06 -14.53
C ASN A 157 11.11 8.64 -13.99
N PHE A 158 9.91 8.26 -13.55
CA PHE A 158 9.55 6.90 -13.14
C PHE A 158 8.35 6.37 -13.91
N LYS A 159 8.16 5.06 -13.85
CA LYS A 159 6.99 4.37 -14.39
C LYS A 159 6.09 3.94 -13.23
N ILE A 160 4.81 4.33 -13.29
CA ILE A 160 3.81 3.79 -12.38
C ILE A 160 3.53 2.35 -12.78
N ARG A 161 3.91 1.42 -11.91
CA ARG A 161 3.72 -0.02 -12.12
C ARG A 161 2.41 -0.52 -11.54
N VAL A 162 2.03 0.02 -10.39
CA VAL A 162 0.83 -0.34 -9.63
C VAL A 162 0.14 0.92 -9.12
N ILE A 163 -1.17 1.02 -9.32
CA ILE A 163 -2.06 1.90 -8.56
C ILE A 163 -2.75 1.02 -7.52
N ALA A 164 -2.60 1.35 -6.24
CA ALA A 164 -3.24 0.63 -5.15
C ALA A 164 -4.38 1.46 -4.54
N LEU A 165 -5.58 0.90 -4.58
CA LEU A 165 -6.74 1.41 -3.85
C LEU A 165 -6.71 0.79 -2.45
N ASP A 166 -6.30 1.56 -1.45
CA ASP A 166 -6.30 1.12 -0.06
C ASP A 166 -7.73 1.19 0.48
N GLU A 167 -8.34 0.01 0.67
CA GLU A 167 -9.76 -0.19 1.05
C GLU A 167 -9.89 -1.17 2.24
N PRO A 168 -9.21 -0.94 3.37
CA PRO A 168 -9.27 -1.84 4.52
C PRO A 168 -10.71 -2.08 5.00
N SER A 169 -11.58 -1.06 4.93
CA SER A 169 -12.96 -1.15 5.41
C SER A 169 -13.83 -2.07 4.56
N LEU A 170 -13.63 -2.11 3.24
CA LEU A 170 -14.40 -2.98 2.35
C LEU A 170 -14.22 -4.47 2.71
N GLY A 171 -13.05 -4.83 3.22
CA GLY A 171 -12.72 -6.17 3.67
C GLY A 171 -13.22 -6.53 5.08
N MET A 172 -13.77 -5.59 5.86
CA MET A 172 -14.08 -5.83 7.28
C MET A 172 -15.45 -5.34 7.75
N ASN A 173 -16.04 -4.36 7.08
CA ASN A 173 -17.15 -3.60 7.65
C ASN A 173 -18.50 -3.99 7.05
N ASP A 174 -19.26 -4.81 7.79
CA ASP A 174 -20.65 -5.19 7.46
C ASP A 174 -21.63 -4.00 7.47
N ARG A 175 -21.21 -2.81 7.93
CA ARG A 175 -22.02 -1.58 7.90
C ARG A 175 -21.98 -0.87 6.55
N ILE A 176 -21.14 -1.32 5.61
CA ILE A 176 -21.17 -0.80 4.24
C ILE A 176 -22.45 -1.33 3.58
N GLN A 177 -23.47 -0.48 3.49
CA GLN A 177 -24.78 -0.82 2.92
C GLN A 177 -24.92 -0.46 1.43
N PHE A 178 -23.80 -0.26 0.72
CA PHE A 178 -23.83 -0.13 -0.73
C PHE A 178 -24.18 -1.47 -1.37
N SER A 179 -24.93 -1.41 -2.47
CA SER A 179 -25.21 -2.60 -3.27
C SER A 179 -23.91 -3.11 -3.92
N ASP A 180 -23.84 -4.41 -4.21
CA ASP A 180 -22.71 -4.98 -4.96
C ASP A 180 -22.54 -4.26 -6.31
N SER A 181 -23.62 -3.85 -6.96
CA SER A 181 -23.57 -3.05 -8.20
C SER A 181 -22.94 -1.68 -8.01
N ASP A 182 -23.20 -0.98 -6.89
CA ASP A 182 -22.58 0.32 -6.62
C ASP A 182 -21.08 0.14 -6.39
N ILE A 183 -20.68 -0.88 -5.63
CA ILE A 183 -19.27 -1.18 -5.35
C ILE A 183 -18.53 -1.52 -6.65
N ILE A 184 -19.10 -2.41 -7.48
CA ILE A 184 -18.52 -2.78 -8.79
C ILE A 184 -18.39 -1.53 -9.68
N SER A 185 -19.42 -0.69 -9.74
CA SER A 185 -19.44 0.54 -10.53
C SER A 185 -18.34 1.51 -10.08
N ALA A 186 -18.24 1.78 -8.78
CA ALA A 186 -17.23 2.68 -8.21
C ALA A 186 -15.81 2.16 -8.44
N LEU A 187 -15.53 0.88 -8.19
CA LEU A 187 -14.21 0.29 -8.43
C LEU A 187 -13.86 0.22 -9.92
N THR A 188 -14.86 0.00 -10.79
CA THR A 188 -14.68 0.06 -12.26
C THR A 188 -14.30 1.46 -12.70
N LEU A 189 -14.95 2.47 -12.15
CA LEU A 189 -14.65 3.86 -12.45
C LEU A 189 -13.23 4.22 -11.95
N ALA A 190 -12.93 3.97 -10.68
CA ALA A 190 -11.66 4.27 -10.02
C ALA A 190 -10.43 3.55 -10.59
N SER A 191 -10.61 2.62 -11.53
CA SER A 191 -9.54 1.83 -12.17
C SER A 191 -9.39 2.11 -13.67
N THR A 192 -10.26 2.93 -14.25
CA THR A 192 -10.38 3.08 -15.70
C THR A 192 -9.13 3.68 -16.33
N TYR A 193 -8.61 4.79 -15.79
CA TYR A 193 -7.44 5.45 -16.36
C TYR A 193 -6.18 4.64 -16.15
N ALA A 194 -5.95 4.12 -14.94
CA ALA A 194 -4.78 3.31 -14.63
C ALA A 194 -4.60 2.12 -15.59
N ARG A 195 -5.69 1.40 -15.88
CA ARG A 195 -5.66 0.30 -16.85
C ARG A 195 -5.36 0.75 -18.26
N LYS A 196 -5.89 1.90 -18.70
CA LYS A 196 -5.59 2.46 -20.03
C LYS A 196 -4.10 2.80 -20.18
N GLN A 197 -3.42 3.13 -19.08
CA GLN A 197 -1.97 3.36 -19.05
C GLN A 197 -1.15 2.07 -18.89
N GLY A 198 -1.78 0.90 -18.74
CA GLY A 198 -1.11 -0.38 -18.58
C GLY A 198 -0.51 -0.64 -17.19
N ALA A 199 -0.89 0.15 -16.17
CA ALA A 199 -0.55 -0.15 -14.79
C ALA A 199 -1.46 -1.26 -14.23
N ASP A 200 -0.93 -2.06 -13.31
CA ASP A 200 -1.78 -2.93 -12.51
C ASP A 200 -2.61 -2.09 -11.54
N VAL A 201 -3.85 -2.51 -11.33
CA VAL A 201 -4.73 -1.93 -10.31
C VAL A 201 -4.87 -2.94 -9.20
N GLU A 202 -4.31 -2.59 -8.04
CA GLU A 202 -4.42 -3.30 -6.79
C GLU A 202 -5.56 -2.73 -5.96
N ILE A 203 -6.31 -3.59 -5.29
CA ILE A 203 -7.09 -3.20 -4.12
C ILE A 203 -6.49 -3.88 -2.89
N HIS A 204 -6.25 -3.12 -1.83
CA HIS A 204 -5.72 -3.64 -0.58
C HIS A 204 -6.85 -3.75 0.44
N LEU A 205 -7.13 -4.97 0.89
CA LEU A 205 -8.16 -5.31 1.87
C LEU A 205 -7.50 -5.90 3.12
N HIS A 206 -8.00 -5.64 4.32
CA HIS A 206 -7.50 -6.34 5.50
C HIS A 206 -7.89 -7.83 5.50
N SER A 207 -9.04 -8.18 4.92
CA SER A 207 -9.44 -9.57 4.72
C SER A 207 -9.98 -9.81 3.30
N PRO A 208 -9.81 -11.02 2.74
CA PRO A 208 -10.27 -11.31 1.39
C PRO A 208 -11.78 -11.62 1.32
N LEU A 209 -12.61 -11.30 2.33
CA LEU A 209 -14.04 -11.68 2.34
C LEU A 209 -14.83 -11.23 1.10
N LYS A 210 -14.46 -10.09 0.51
CA LYS A 210 -15.09 -9.53 -0.70
C LYS A 210 -14.33 -9.84 -1.99
N TYR A 211 -13.38 -10.77 -2.01
CA TYR A 211 -12.54 -11.01 -3.19
C TYR A 211 -13.34 -11.36 -4.46
N LYS A 212 -14.43 -12.11 -4.33
CA LYS A 212 -15.29 -12.49 -5.48
C LYS A 212 -15.92 -11.27 -6.13
N LEU A 213 -16.42 -10.34 -5.31
CA LEU A 213 -16.98 -9.07 -5.77
C LEU A 213 -15.92 -8.26 -6.53
N VAL A 214 -14.69 -8.20 -5.99
CA VAL A 214 -13.58 -7.53 -6.67
C VAL A 214 -13.22 -8.19 -8.00
N CYS A 215 -13.30 -9.52 -8.10
CA CYS A 215 -13.04 -10.26 -9.34
C CYS A 215 -14.05 -9.94 -10.47
N GLU A 216 -15.20 -9.34 -10.14
CA GLU A 216 -16.19 -8.85 -11.12
C GLU A 216 -15.84 -7.45 -11.65
N THR A 217 -14.78 -6.83 -11.13
CA THR A 217 -14.32 -5.51 -11.52
C THR A 217 -13.06 -5.58 -12.40
N PRO A 218 -12.71 -4.47 -13.06
CA PRO A 218 -11.39 -4.25 -13.64
C PRO A 218 -10.15 -4.44 -12.76
N VAL A 219 -10.28 -4.41 -11.43
CA VAL A 219 -9.14 -4.53 -10.51
C VAL A 219 -8.50 -5.91 -10.70
N ASN A 220 -7.21 -5.93 -11.02
CA ASN A 220 -6.52 -7.15 -11.44
C ASN A 220 -5.54 -7.70 -10.39
N VAL A 221 -5.40 -7.03 -9.24
CA VAL A 221 -4.59 -7.50 -8.11
C VAL A 221 -5.37 -7.31 -6.81
N ILE A 222 -5.46 -8.34 -5.98
CA ILE A 222 -6.07 -8.28 -4.65
C ILE A 222 -4.97 -8.46 -3.60
N GLY A 223 -4.77 -7.44 -2.77
CA GLY A 223 -3.91 -7.44 -1.59
C GLY A 223 -4.68 -7.84 -0.34
N PHE A 224 -4.12 -8.73 0.48
CA PHE A 224 -4.67 -9.04 1.80
C PHE A 224 -3.59 -9.46 2.82
N GLU A 225 -3.92 -9.30 4.10
CA GLU A 225 -3.06 -9.66 5.23
C GLU A 225 -3.03 -11.18 5.41
N TYR A 226 -1.88 -11.80 5.19
CA TYR A 226 -1.72 -13.26 5.28
C TYR A 226 -0.72 -13.65 6.37
N ALA A 227 0.28 -12.83 6.68
CA ALA A 227 1.33 -13.22 7.63
C ALA A 227 0.80 -13.30 9.06
N ALA A 228 -0.07 -12.36 9.44
CA ALA A 228 -0.76 -12.37 10.73
C ALA A 228 -1.89 -13.41 10.76
N THR A 229 -2.59 -13.63 9.64
CA THR A 229 -3.73 -14.54 9.54
C THR A 229 -3.62 -15.52 8.36
N PRO A 230 -2.77 -16.57 8.46
CA PRO A 230 -2.55 -17.47 7.34
C PRO A 230 -3.79 -18.21 6.84
N SER A 231 -4.81 -18.39 7.68
CA SER A 231 -6.08 -19.05 7.29
C SER A 231 -6.92 -18.25 6.29
N TYR A 232 -6.62 -16.96 6.05
CA TYR A 232 -7.32 -16.18 5.02
C TYR A 232 -7.13 -16.72 3.61
N ILE A 233 -6.05 -17.45 3.36
CA ILE A 233 -5.83 -18.09 2.05
C ILE A 233 -6.89 -19.15 1.74
N ASP A 234 -7.47 -19.79 2.76
CA ASP A 234 -8.47 -20.85 2.62
C ASP A 234 -9.83 -20.31 2.12
N LEU A 235 -10.03 -18.98 2.18
CA LEU A 235 -11.21 -18.30 1.65
C LEU A 235 -11.15 -18.16 0.12
N LEU A 236 -9.94 -18.24 -0.46
CA LEU A 236 -9.71 -18.03 -1.88
C LEU A 236 -9.92 -19.33 -2.66
N ASP A 237 -10.67 -19.23 -3.76
CA ASP A 237 -10.74 -20.27 -4.77
C ASP A 237 -9.84 -19.89 -5.95
N LYS A 238 -8.77 -20.66 -6.15
CA LYS A 238 -7.82 -20.44 -7.23
C LYS A 238 -8.50 -20.39 -8.61
N LYS A 239 -9.55 -21.19 -8.84
CA LYS A 239 -10.26 -21.21 -10.12
C LYS A 239 -11.01 -19.90 -10.38
N VAL A 240 -11.54 -19.27 -9.33
CA VAL A 240 -12.18 -17.95 -9.46
C VAL A 240 -11.15 -16.93 -9.94
N LEU A 241 -9.97 -16.91 -9.31
CA LEU A 241 -8.86 -16.01 -9.70
C LEU A 241 -8.35 -16.27 -11.12
N GLU A 242 -8.26 -17.54 -11.54
CA GLU A 242 -7.89 -17.92 -12.91
C GLU A 242 -8.93 -17.45 -13.92
N ASN A 243 -10.22 -17.68 -13.66
CA ASN A 243 -11.31 -17.32 -14.55
C ASN A 243 -11.48 -15.80 -14.70
N SER A 244 -11.23 -15.03 -13.64
CA SER A 244 -11.28 -13.56 -13.67
C SER A 244 -9.97 -12.91 -14.10
N ASN A 245 -8.90 -13.70 -14.30
CA ASN A 245 -7.53 -13.21 -14.54
C ASN A 245 -7.08 -12.21 -13.45
N THR A 246 -7.43 -12.50 -12.20
CA THR A 246 -7.06 -11.72 -11.02
C THR A 246 -5.83 -12.34 -10.35
N TYR A 247 -4.91 -11.48 -9.91
CA TYR A 247 -3.70 -11.85 -9.19
C TYR A 247 -3.78 -11.46 -7.73
N ILE A 248 -2.84 -11.96 -6.94
CA ILE A 248 -2.71 -11.69 -5.51
C ILE A 248 -1.43 -10.91 -5.25
N ARG A 249 -1.56 -9.88 -4.39
CA ARG A 249 -0.47 -9.34 -3.57
C ARG A 249 -0.57 -9.99 -2.19
N LEU A 250 0.43 -10.78 -1.81
CA LEU A 250 0.38 -11.52 -0.55
C LEU A 250 1.15 -10.80 0.56
N GLY A 251 0.50 -10.54 1.70
CA GLY A 251 1.15 -10.10 2.93
C GLY A 251 1.98 -11.23 3.57
N VAL A 252 3.30 -11.15 3.51
CA VAL A 252 4.24 -12.21 3.96
C VAL A 252 5.03 -11.83 5.22
N SER A 253 4.94 -10.57 5.65
CA SER A 253 5.56 -10.07 6.87
C SER A 253 4.52 -9.37 7.74
N ARG A 254 4.50 -9.69 9.03
CA ARG A 254 3.51 -9.12 9.95
C ARG A 254 3.78 -7.66 10.22
N THR A 255 2.70 -6.89 10.33
CA THR A 255 2.76 -5.44 10.63
C THR A 255 1.97 -5.06 11.88
N ASP A 256 1.30 -6.02 12.52
CA ASP A 256 0.46 -5.84 13.71
C ASP A 256 1.29 -5.69 14.99
N ILE A 257 1.92 -4.51 15.11
CA ILE A 257 2.95 -4.20 16.12
C ILE A 257 2.52 -4.51 17.57
N SER A 258 1.26 -4.23 17.93
CA SER A 258 0.76 -4.48 19.29
C SER A 258 0.77 -5.97 19.64
N SER A 259 0.39 -6.83 18.68
CA SER A 259 0.42 -8.29 18.87
C SER A 259 1.85 -8.81 18.92
N LEU A 260 2.73 -8.31 18.04
CA LEU A 260 4.14 -8.69 18.01
C LEU A 260 4.84 -8.33 19.33
N ILE A 261 4.57 -7.14 19.86
CA ILE A 261 5.08 -6.74 21.18
C ILE A 261 4.48 -7.58 22.30
N GLY A 262 3.20 -7.94 22.23
CA GLY A 262 2.58 -8.88 23.16
C GLY A 262 3.33 -10.21 23.21
N MET A 263 3.64 -10.79 22.04
CA MET A 263 4.42 -12.02 21.93
C MET A 263 5.83 -11.88 22.52
N ILE A 264 6.51 -10.75 22.29
CA ILE A 264 7.82 -10.48 22.88
C ILE A 264 7.72 -10.39 24.41
N ASN A 265 6.74 -9.65 24.94
CA ASN A 265 6.54 -9.51 26.38
C ASN A 265 6.29 -10.87 27.04
N ASP A 266 5.45 -11.71 26.43
CA ASP A 266 5.14 -13.05 26.93
C ASP A 266 6.35 -13.99 26.86
N THR A 267 7.14 -13.90 25.78
CA THR A 267 8.32 -14.75 25.56
C THR A 267 9.46 -14.41 26.51
N TYR A 268 9.68 -13.13 26.77
CA TYR A 268 10.85 -12.63 27.50
C TYR A 268 10.54 -12.17 28.94
N GLY A 269 9.27 -12.04 29.31
CA GLY A 269 8.87 -11.57 30.64
C GLY A 269 9.21 -10.09 30.89
N VAL A 270 9.18 -9.27 29.85
CA VAL A 270 9.62 -7.86 29.85
C VAL A 270 8.48 -6.90 29.50
N ASN A 271 8.77 -5.59 29.58
CA ASN A 271 7.94 -4.57 28.94
C ASN A 271 8.71 -3.95 27.76
N ALA A 272 8.56 -4.54 26.58
CA ALA A 272 9.28 -4.11 25.38
C ALA A 272 8.94 -2.67 24.95
N TRP A 273 7.82 -2.08 25.41
CA TRP A 273 7.53 -0.66 25.21
C TRP A 273 8.52 0.26 25.95
N LYS A 274 9.09 -0.21 27.06
CA LYS A 274 10.09 0.53 27.86
C LYS A 274 11.51 0.07 27.53
N GLU A 275 11.68 -1.18 27.14
CA GLU A 275 12.97 -1.81 26.89
C GLU A 275 13.19 -1.99 25.39
N LYS A 276 13.57 -0.90 24.70
CA LYS A 276 13.70 -0.83 23.23
C LYS A 276 14.58 -1.92 22.60
N GLU A 277 15.55 -2.46 23.34
CA GLU A 277 16.36 -3.61 22.89
C GLU A 277 15.50 -4.81 22.48
N TYR A 278 14.42 -5.09 23.23
CA TYR A 278 13.52 -6.20 22.95
C TYR A 278 12.62 -5.94 21.74
N MET A 279 12.40 -4.67 21.34
CA MET A 279 11.66 -4.39 20.11
C MET A 279 12.40 -4.89 18.87
N GLN A 280 13.74 -4.86 18.88
CA GLN A 280 14.55 -5.38 17.77
C GLN A 280 14.30 -6.88 17.53
N LYS A 281 13.86 -7.61 18.56
CA LYS A 281 13.52 -9.03 18.44
C LYS A 281 12.33 -9.31 17.56
N ILE A 282 11.51 -8.31 17.27
CA ILE A 282 10.45 -8.42 16.25
C ILE A 282 11.08 -8.77 14.90
N VAL A 283 12.19 -8.13 14.54
CA VAL A 283 12.84 -8.33 13.23
C VAL A 283 14.04 -9.27 13.27
N THR A 284 14.54 -9.65 14.45
CA THR A 284 15.59 -10.69 14.54
C THR A 284 15.06 -12.08 14.85
N ASP A 285 13.91 -12.18 15.53
CA ASP A 285 13.41 -13.47 16.03
C ASP A 285 12.02 -13.81 15.44
N LEU A 286 11.12 -12.83 15.29
CA LEU A 286 9.73 -13.08 14.86
C LEU A 286 9.53 -12.94 13.35
N GLU A 287 10.13 -11.94 12.70
CA GLU A 287 9.92 -11.61 11.29
C GLU A 287 11.24 -11.67 10.51
N THR A 288 11.79 -12.88 10.42
CA THR A 288 13.08 -13.16 9.75
C THR A 288 12.90 -13.46 8.25
N PRO A 289 13.96 -13.31 7.43
CA PRO A 289 13.92 -13.68 6.02
C PRO A 289 13.45 -15.12 5.78
N GLU A 290 13.86 -16.06 6.63
CA GLU A 290 13.52 -17.48 6.53
C GLU A 290 12.02 -17.69 6.76
N LEU A 291 11.41 -16.96 7.70
CA LEU A 291 9.99 -17.07 7.96
C LEU A 291 9.16 -16.45 6.82
N VAL A 292 9.59 -15.29 6.30
CA VAL A 292 8.97 -14.67 5.12
C VAL A 292 8.99 -15.63 3.94
N LYS A 293 10.15 -16.23 3.64
CA LYS A 293 10.31 -17.22 2.58
C LYS A 293 9.38 -18.41 2.79
N LYS A 294 9.30 -18.95 4.02
CA LYS A 294 8.44 -20.08 4.37
C LYS A 294 6.96 -19.76 4.15
N ARG A 295 6.48 -18.59 4.61
CA ARG A 295 5.11 -18.13 4.39
C ARG A 295 4.79 -18.01 2.90
N LEU A 296 5.69 -17.40 2.13
CA LEU A 296 5.53 -17.26 0.69
C LEU A 296 5.46 -18.63 -0.01
N GLY A 297 6.34 -19.57 0.35
CA GLY A 297 6.34 -20.92 -0.19
C GLY A 297 5.05 -21.69 0.12
N ASN A 298 4.54 -21.58 1.35
CA ASN A 298 3.26 -22.20 1.73
C ASN A 298 2.11 -21.65 0.86
N ALA A 299 1.99 -20.33 0.75
CA ALA A 299 0.93 -19.72 -0.05
C ALA A 299 1.10 -20.02 -1.55
N PHE A 300 2.33 -20.05 -2.07
CA PHE A 300 2.61 -20.39 -3.45
C PHE A 300 2.23 -21.85 -3.77
N SER A 301 2.34 -22.78 -2.82
CA SER A 301 1.85 -24.15 -3.01
C SER A 301 0.34 -24.25 -3.24
N ILE A 302 -0.42 -23.25 -2.76
CA ILE A 302 -1.89 -23.18 -2.86
C ILE A 302 -2.30 -22.40 -4.11
N LEU A 303 -1.75 -21.20 -4.29
CA LEU A 303 -2.18 -20.24 -5.32
C LEU A 303 -1.29 -20.22 -6.56
N GLY A 304 -0.07 -20.76 -6.46
CA GLY A 304 0.91 -20.81 -7.54
C GLY A 304 1.14 -19.45 -8.19
N ASP A 305 1.06 -19.44 -9.52
CA ASP A 305 1.27 -18.27 -10.38
C ASP A 305 0.22 -17.16 -10.24
N ARG A 306 -0.83 -17.36 -9.42
CA ARG A 306 -1.75 -16.28 -9.06
C ARG A 306 -1.11 -15.27 -8.11
N ILE A 307 -0.04 -15.63 -7.40
CA ILE A 307 0.73 -14.67 -6.60
C ILE A 307 1.68 -13.91 -7.53
N LYS A 308 1.40 -12.63 -7.72
CA LYS A 308 2.19 -11.73 -8.57
C LYS A 308 3.10 -10.83 -7.74
N TYR A 309 2.61 -10.44 -6.58
CA TYR A 309 3.28 -9.52 -5.67
C TYR A 309 3.35 -10.11 -4.25
N ALA A 310 4.37 -9.72 -3.50
CA ALA A 310 4.47 -9.98 -2.08
C ALA A 310 4.87 -8.68 -1.36
N SER A 311 4.51 -8.57 -0.08
CA SER A 311 4.64 -7.36 0.71
C SER A 311 4.60 -7.65 2.22
N PRO A 312 4.85 -6.68 3.12
CA PRO A 312 4.25 -6.71 4.45
C PRO A 312 2.70 -6.76 4.37
N ASP A 313 2.05 -7.22 5.44
CA ASP A 313 0.59 -7.26 5.54
C ASP A 313 -0.01 -5.87 5.27
N CYS A 314 0.42 -4.85 6.01
CA CYS A 314 -0.07 -3.48 5.85
C CYS A 314 1.09 -2.45 5.81
N GLY A 315 0.78 -1.16 5.91
CA GLY A 315 1.75 -0.10 6.10
C GLY A 315 2.37 -0.11 7.51
N LEU A 316 3.48 0.61 7.69
CA LEU A 316 4.29 0.62 8.91
C LEU A 316 4.17 1.93 9.69
N ALA A 317 3.22 2.81 9.38
CA ALA A 317 3.05 4.13 10.04
C ALA A 317 3.08 4.09 11.57
N PHE A 318 2.60 3.02 12.18
CA PHE A 318 2.49 2.86 13.63
C PHE A 318 3.62 2.04 14.26
N TRP A 319 4.66 1.71 13.47
CA TRP A 319 5.84 1.05 14.00
C TRP A 319 6.64 2.00 14.91
N PRO A 320 7.33 1.47 15.92
CA PRO A 320 7.88 2.27 17.01
C PRO A 320 9.05 3.15 16.58
N ASP A 321 9.80 2.72 15.56
CA ASP A 321 10.90 3.48 14.99
C ASP A 321 11.16 3.08 13.53
N GLN A 322 11.84 3.96 12.79
CA GLN A 322 12.15 3.75 11.38
C GLN A 322 13.16 2.63 11.15
N ASP A 323 14.12 2.41 12.04
CA ASP A 323 15.17 1.43 11.79
C ASP A 323 14.63 0.00 11.87
N ILE A 324 13.73 -0.29 12.82
CA ILE A 324 13.00 -1.56 12.87
C ILE A 324 12.09 -1.68 11.63
N ALA A 325 11.39 -0.61 11.23
CA ALA A 325 10.54 -0.65 10.03
C ALA A 325 11.35 -0.97 8.76
N PHE A 326 12.52 -0.34 8.58
CA PHE A 326 13.41 -0.64 7.45
C PHE A 326 14.04 -2.03 7.55
N ARG A 327 14.36 -2.52 8.75
CA ARG A 327 14.84 -3.89 8.93
C ARG A 327 13.76 -4.90 8.56
N LEU A 328 12.49 -4.64 8.86
CA LEU A 328 11.38 -5.49 8.40
C LEU A 328 11.32 -5.53 6.86
N LEU A 329 11.40 -4.37 6.20
CA LEU A 329 11.42 -4.30 4.73
C LEU A 329 12.62 -5.05 4.14
N GLU A 330 13.80 -4.89 4.73
CA GLU A 330 15.02 -5.60 4.33
C GLU A 330 14.86 -7.12 4.48
N ASN A 331 14.32 -7.58 5.61
CA ASN A 331 14.08 -9.01 5.83
C ASN A 331 13.05 -9.56 4.84
N THR A 332 12.02 -8.77 4.56
CA THR A 332 10.98 -9.10 3.57
C THR A 332 11.60 -9.27 2.19
N ALA A 333 12.41 -8.30 1.74
CA ALA A 333 13.14 -8.38 0.48
C ALA A 333 14.03 -9.62 0.40
N LYS A 334 14.83 -9.88 1.44
CA LYS A 334 15.71 -11.05 1.51
C LYS A 334 14.92 -12.36 1.42
N GLY A 335 13.79 -12.47 2.13
CA GLY A 335 12.93 -13.66 2.09
C GLY A 335 12.32 -13.90 0.71
N ILE A 336 11.77 -12.85 0.07
CA ILE A 336 11.21 -12.92 -1.29
C ILE A 336 12.29 -13.28 -2.32
N ASN A 337 13.47 -12.67 -2.22
CA ASN A 337 14.58 -12.93 -3.13
C ASN A 337 15.13 -14.36 -3.00
N ALA A 338 15.24 -14.85 -1.76
CA ALA A 338 15.63 -16.23 -1.51
C ALA A 338 14.60 -17.24 -2.04
N PHE A 339 13.30 -16.93 -1.96
CA PHE A 339 12.24 -17.73 -2.60
C PHE A 339 12.39 -17.75 -4.12
N ASN A 340 12.50 -16.58 -4.76
CA ASN A 340 12.65 -16.46 -6.21
C ASN A 340 13.89 -17.21 -6.73
N ALA A 341 15.03 -17.11 -6.02
CA ALA A 341 16.24 -17.84 -6.36
C ALA A 341 16.06 -19.36 -6.29
N GLU A 342 15.37 -19.87 -5.25
CA GLU A 342 15.06 -21.29 -5.14
C GLU A 342 14.17 -21.78 -6.30
N MET A 343 13.12 -21.03 -6.64
CA MET A 343 12.22 -21.38 -7.75
C MET A 343 12.90 -21.34 -9.12
N LYS A 344 13.99 -20.58 -9.29
CA LYS A 344 14.81 -20.60 -10.50
C LYS A 344 15.67 -21.85 -10.59
N ASN A 345 16.22 -22.32 -9.46
CA ASN A 345 17.10 -23.50 -9.41
C ASN A 345 16.35 -24.84 -9.50
N GLN A 346 15.04 -24.84 -9.29
CA GLN A 346 14.18 -26.02 -9.45
C GLN A 346 13.73 -26.26 -10.91
N LYS A 347 14.07 -25.35 -11.83
CA LYS A 347 13.90 -25.52 -13.28
C LYS A 347 15.21 -25.97 -13.90
#